data_AF-A0A8X7B9E1-F1
#
_entry.id   AF-A0A8X7B9E1-F1
#
_cell.length_a   1.000
_cell.length_b   1.000
_cell.length_c   1.000
_cell.angle_alpha   90.00
_cell.angle_beta   90.00
_cell.angle_gamma   90.00
#
_symmetry.space_group_name_H-M   'P 1'
#
loop_
_entity.id
_entity.type
_entity.pdbx_description
1 polymer ?
#
loop_
_entity_poly.entity_id
_entity_poly.type
_entity_poly.pdbx_seq_one_letter_code
_entity_poly.pdbx_strand_id
1 'polypeptide(L)'
;MQQLCFVLDINQSLIPVYHPQANPVERKNRDLKPRLAMMVGNNHTLWIEKIPAIRFALNTSKCESTDHTAAYLTFARELRTLDQVNTDLRSVIHNDNFVPEFTPYLKRFEGYMSQIKENIEMSQDRQKTHMQINHADQVLTIKLLIWYG
;
A
#
# COMPACT_ATOMS: atom_id res chain seq x y z
N MET A 1 -12.22 -16.40 17.50
CA MET A 1 -11.53 -15.16 17.07
C MET A 1 -11.77 -13.99 18.02
N GLN A 2 -13.01 -13.66 18.42
CA GLN A 2 -13.28 -12.55 19.35
C GLN A 2 -12.53 -12.65 20.68
N GLN A 3 -12.48 -13.84 21.29
CA GLN A 3 -11.72 -14.08 22.52
C GLN A 3 -10.21 -13.83 22.34
N LEU A 4 -9.64 -14.19 21.18
CA LEU A 4 -8.23 -13.95 20.88
C LEU A 4 -7.96 -12.45 20.68
N CYS A 5 -8.83 -11.75 19.95
CA CYS A 5 -8.74 -10.30 19.76
C CYS A 5 -8.83 -9.55 21.10
N PHE A 6 -9.68 -10.01 22.02
CA PHE A 6 -9.79 -9.44 23.36
C PHE A 6 -8.49 -9.62 24.17
N VAL A 7 -7.88 -10.81 24.12
CA VAL A 7 -6.61 -11.09 24.82
C VAL A 7 -5.45 -10.29 24.23
N LEU A 8 -5.44 -10.07 22.92
CA LEU A 8 -4.37 -9.34 22.21
C LEU A 8 -4.62 -7.83 22.11
N ASP A 9 -5.70 -7.31 22.71
CA ASP A 9 -6.13 -5.90 22.62
C ASP A 9 -6.27 -5.39 21.17
N ILE A 10 -6.80 -6.24 20.29
CA ILE A 10 -7.01 -5.94 18.87
C ILE A 10 -8.47 -5.54 18.66
N ASN A 11 -8.69 -4.29 18.26
CA ASN A 11 -10.01 -3.80 17.86
C ASN A 11 -10.44 -4.39 16.52
N GLN A 12 -11.54 -5.15 16.51
CA GLN A 12 -12.07 -5.76 15.30
C GLN A 12 -13.00 -4.78 14.56
N SER A 13 -12.60 -4.34 13.37
CA SER A 13 -13.46 -3.57 12.46
C SER A 13 -14.24 -4.52 11.55
N LEU A 14 -15.55 -4.60 11.73
CA LEU A 14 -16.45 -5.41 10.90
C LEU A 14 -17.12 -4.55 9.83
N ILE A 15 -17.37 -5.15 8.68
CA ILE A 15 -18.03 -4.51 7.53
C ILE A 15 -19.35 -5.24 7.28
N PRO A 16 -20.46 -4.53 6.97
CA PRO A 16 -21.72 -5.18 6.64
C PRO A 16 -21.59 -6.12 5.44
N VAL A 17 -22.43 -7.15 5.44
CA VAL A 17 -22.49 -8.14 4.37
C VAL A 17 -22.85 -7.45 3.05
N TYR A 18 -22.25 -7.88 1.94
CA TYR A 18 -22.43 -7.31 0.60
C TYR A 18 -21.98 -5.84 0.44
N HIS A 19 -21.08 -5.36 1.30
CA HIS A 19 -20.48 -4.03 1.15
C HIS A 19 -18.96 -4.09 0.87
N PRO A 20 -18.53 -4.62 -0.30
CA PRO A 20 -17.11 -4.82 -0.61
C PRO A 20 -16.33 -3.50 -0.76
N GLN A 21 -17.01 -2.38 -1.00
CA GLN A 21 -16.40 -1.05 -1.17
C GLN A 21 -15.68 -0.58 0.10
N ALA A 22 -16.19 -0.93 1.28
CA ALA A 22 -15.54 -0.60 2.55
C ALA A 22 -14.41 -1.57 2.93
N ASN A 23 -14.21 -2.65 2.16
CA ASN A 23 -13.20 -3.64 2.49
C ASN A 23 -11.82 -3.27 1.90
N PRO A 24 -10.84 -2.87 2.73
CA PRO A 24 -9.51 -2.52 2.24
C PRO A 24 -8.77 -3.72 1.62
N VAL A 25 -9.16 -4.95 1.97
CA VAL A 25 -8.57 -6.18 1.42
C VAL A 25 -8.89 -6.31 -0.07
N GLU A 26 -10.05 -5.86 -0.53
CA GLU A 26 -10.42 -5.94 -1.96
C GLU A 26 -9.47 -5.11 -2.83
N ARG A 27 -9.06 -3.92 -2.35
CA ARG A 27 -8.07 -3.10 -3.04
C ARG A 27 -6.72 -3.81 -3.15
N LYS A 28 -6.27 -4.47 -2.09
CA LYS A 28 -5.00 -5.24 -2.11
C LYS A 28 -5.09 -6.47 -2.99
N ASN A 29 -6.23 -7.15 -2.99
CA ASN A 29 -6.48 -8.28 -3.87
C ASN A 29 -6.50 -7.87 -5.35
N ARG A 30 -7.01 -6.67 -5.67
CA ARG A 30 -6.99 -6.12 -7.02
C ARG A 30 -5.57 -5.90 -7.56
N ASP A 31 -4.62 -5.53 -6.71
CA ASP A 31 -3.21 -5.36 -7.10
C ASP A 31 -2.46 -6.70 -7.14
N LEU A 32 -2.83 -7.63 -6.25
CA LEU A 32 -2.18 -8.94 -6.13
C LEU A 32 -2.56 -9.89 -7.27
N LYS A 33 -3.85 -9.97 -7.63
CA LYS A 33 -4.37 -10.93 -8.62
C LYS A 33 -3.67 -10.83 -9.99
N PRO A 34 -3.48 -9.63 -10.59
CA PRO A 34 -2.79 -9.51 -11.88
C PRO A 34 -1.34 -9.95 -11.80
N ARG A 35 -0.62 -9.58 -10.74
CA ARG A 35 0.79 -9.98 -10.54
C ARG A 35 0.94 -11.47 -10.38
N LEU A 36 0.00 -12.09 -9.66
CA LEU A 36 -0.05 -13.54 -9.49
C LEU A 36 -0.34 -14.24 -10.83
N ALA A 37 -1.32 -13.76 -11.60
CA ALA A 37 -1.62 -14.28 -12.92
C ALA A 37 -0.39 -14.18 -13.87
N MET A 38 0.31 -13.05 -13.86
CA MET A 38 1.54 -12.86 -14.65
C MET A 38 2.68 -13.80 -14.24
N MET A 39 2.91 -13.98 -12.94
CA MET A 39 4.04 -14.75 -12.42
C MET A 39 3.85 -16.27 -12.50
N VAL A 40 2.60 -16.71 -12.48
CA VAL A 40 2.21 -18.12 -12.48
C VAL A 40 2.07 -18.65 -13.91
N GLY A 41 1.70 -17.78 -14.87
CA GLY A 41 1.54 -18.16 -16.27
C GLY A 41 0.55 -19.32 -16.42
N ASN A 42 0.98 -20.40 -17.07
CA ASN A 42 0.15 -21.57 -17.35
C ASN A 42 0.14 -22.62 -16.21
N ASN A 43 1.03 -22.52 -15.22
CA ASN A 43 1.12 -23.53 -14.16
C ASN A 43 0.61 -22.98 -12.82
N HIS A 44 -0.72 -23.04 -12.64
CA HIS A 44 -1.41 -22.54 -11.46
C HIS A 44 -1.06 -23.22 -10.13
N THR A 45 -0.38 -24.37 -10.15
CA THR A 45 0.01 -25.08 -8.91
C THR A 45 1.17 -24.42 -8.17
N LEU A 46 2.00 -23.63 -8.87
CA LEU A 46 3.23 -23.03 -8.32
C LEU A 46 3.02 -21.66 -7.67
N TRP A 47 1.77 -21.23 -7.45
CA TRP A 47 1.48 -19.88 -6.97
C TRP A 47 2.14 -19.57 -5.61
N ILE A 48 2.26 -20.56 -4.72
CA ILE A 48 2.86 -20.43 -3.38
C ILE A 48 4.33 -20.00 -3.50
N GLU A 49 5.09 -20.59 -4.43
CA GLU A 49 6.49 -20.27 -4.67
C GLU A 49 6.69 -18.85 -5.20
N LYS A 50 5.68 -18.30 -5.85
CA LYS A 50 5.72 -16.95 -6.44
C LYS A 50 5.34 -15.86 -5.44
N ILE A 51 4.62 -16.18 -4.36
CA ILE A 51 4.19 -15.20 -3.34
C ILE A 51 5.34 -14.35 -2.77
N PRO A 52 6.50 -14.92 -2.36
CA PRO A 52 7.59 -14.11 -1.79
C PRO A 52 8.13 -13.07 -2.78
N ALA A 53 8.27 -13.44 -4.05
CA ALA A 53 8.73 -12.54 -5.10
C ALA A 53 7.70 -11.43 -5.39
N ILE A 54 6.40 -11.76 -5.40
CA ILE A 54 5.33 -10.75 -5.55
C ILE A 54 5.33 -9.78 -4.37
N ARG A 55 5.48 -10.29 -3.13
CA ARG A 55 5.56 -9.48 -1.92
C ARG A 55 6.76 -8.54 -1.97
N PHE A 56 7.92 -9.03 -2.40
CA PHE A 56 9.10 -8.19 -2.58
C PHE A 56 8.82 -7.07 -3.59
N ALA A 57 8.30 -7.41 -4.76
CA ALA A 57 7.97 -6.43 -5.80
C ALA A 57 6.93 -5.40 -5.34
N LEU A 58 5.89 -5.82 -4.60
CA LEU A 58 4.90 -4.90 -4.02
C LEU A 58 5.54 -3.96 -3.00
N ASN A 59 6.46 -4.50 -2.18
CA ASN A 59 7.12 -3.72 -1.15
C ASN A 59 8.19 -2.77 -1.70
N THR A 60 8.74 -3.02 -2.89
CA THR A 60 9.75 -2.16 -3.56
C THR A 60 9.16 -1.23 -4.62
N SER A 61 7.88 -1.40 -4.97
CA SER A 61 7.19 -0.51 -5.91
C SER A 61 6.82 0.81 -5.23
N LYS A 62 7.11 1.94 -5.88
CA LYS A 62 6.60 3.25 -5.45
C LYS A 62 5.09 3.32 -5.61
N CYS A 63 4.42 3.91 -4.62
CA CYS A 63 2.99 4.16 -4.70
C CYS A 63 2.74 5.61 -5.12
N GLU A 64 1.94 5.84 -6.16
CA GLU A 64 1.67 7.20 -6.69
C GLU A 64 1.09 8.15 -5.63
N SER A 65 0.18 7.67 -4.78
CA SER A 65 -0.44 8.50 -3.73
C SER A 65 0.53 8.92 -2.63
N THR A 66 1.64 8.20 -2.49
CA THR A 66 2.58 8.38 -1.39
C THR A 66 3.96 8.80 -1.88
N ASP A 67 4.27 8.64 -3.17
CA ASP A 67 5.58 8.78 -3.85
C ASP A 67 6.75 7.95 -3.26
N HIS A 68 6.49 7.24 -2.16
CA HIS A 68 7.42 6.35 -1.50
C HIS A 68 7.03 4.89 -1.65
N THR A 69 8.04 4.07 -1.43
CA THR A 69 7.99 2.62 -1.41
C THR A 69 7.44 2.13 -0.06
N ALA A 70 6.64 1.06 -0.05
CA ALA A 70 6.07 0.54 1.21
C ALA A 70 7.15 0.07 2.20
N ALA A 71 8.27 -0.47 1.69
CA ALA A 71 9.45 -0.80 2.49
C ALA A 71 10.03 0.43 3.21
N TYR A 72 10.19 1.53 2.49
CA TYR A 72 10.73 2.78 3.04
C TYR A 72 9.86 3.31 4.18
N LEU A 73 8.53 3.31 4.00
CA LEU A 73 7.60 3.78 5.04
C LEU A 73 7.62 2.91 6.30
N THR A 74 7.90 1.62 6.16
CA THR A 74 7.86 0.65 7.27
C THR A 74 9.19 0.57 8.01
N PHE A 75 10.30 0.57 7.27
CA PHE A 75 11.64 0.31 7.81
C PHE A 75 12.53 1.55 7.83
N ALA A 76 12.04 2.71 7.36
CA ALA A 76 12.84 3.90 7.10
C ALA A 76 14.06 3.61 6.19
N ARG A 77 13.97 2.58 5.34
CA ARG A 77 15.02 2.20 4.39
C ARG A 77 14.44 1.38 3.25
N GLU A 78 15.11 1.42 2.10
CA GLU A 78 14.75 0.58 0.97
C GLU A 78 15.22 -0.86 1.16
N LEU A 79 14.44 -1.81 0.63
CA LEU A 79 14.87 -3.21 0.56
C LEU A 79 15.95 -3.36 -0.52
N ARG A 80 17.00 -4.11 -0.19
CA ARG A 80 18.08 -4.39 -1.15
C ARG A 80 17.64 -5.43 -2.16
N THR A 81 17.94 -5.18 -3.43
CA THR A 81 17.82 -6.20 -4.48
C THR A 81 19.04 -7.12 -4.47
N LEU A 82 18.94 -8.29 -5.11
CA LEU A 82 20.05 -9.25 -5.21
C LEU A 82 21.32 -8.61 -5.83
N ASP A 83 21.12 -7.73 -6.81
CA ASP A 83 22.19 -6.98 -7.47
C ASP A 83 22.91 -6.01 -6.51
N GLN A 84 22.13 -5.30 -5.69
CA GLN A 84 22.68 -4.39 -4.67
C GLN A 84 23.40 -5.14 -3.56
N VAL A 85 22.94 -6.33 -3.16
CA VAL A 85 23.64 -7.12 -2.13
C VAL A 85 25.04 -7.52 -2.58
N ASN A 86 25.21 -7.85 -3.86
CA ASN A 86 26.50 -8.27 -4.41
C ASN A 86 27.45 -7.11 -4.71
N THR A 87 26.91 -5.91 -4.99
CA THR A 87 27.68 -4.76 -5.48
C THR A 87 27.92 -3.70 -4.39
N ASP A 88 27.07 -3.64 -3.37
CA ASP A 88 27.07 -2.55 -2.39
C ASP A 88 28.03 -2.79 -1.21
N LEU A 89 29.33 -2.61 -1.48
CA LEU A 89 30.38 -2.52 -0.46
C LEU A 89 30.18 -1.34 0.50
N ARG A 90 29.31 -0.35 0.19
CA ARG A 90 29.04 0.79 1.09
C ARG A 90 28.44 0.34 2.41
N SER A 91 27.70 -0.76 2.42
CA SER A 91 27.15 -1.35 3.65
C SER A 91 28.23 -1.91 4.59
N VAL A 92 29.39 -2.31 4.06
CA VAL A 92 30.57 -2.73 4.83
C VAL A 92 31.38 -1.51 5.28
N ILE A 93 31.53 -0.50 4.40
CA ILE A 93 32.31 0.72 4.66
C ILE A 93 31.63 1.68 5.65
N HIS A 94 30.29 1.75 5.66
CA HIS A 94 29.53 2.63 6.57
C HIS A 94 29.15 1.99 7.92
N ASN A 95 29.44 0.70 8.13
CA ASN A 95 29.16 0.04 9.42
C ASN A 95 29.96 0.63 10.59
N ASP A 96 31.09 1.28 10.32
CA ASP A 96 31.94 1.89 11.36
C ASP A 96 31.43 3.26 11.86
N ASN A 97 30.42 3.87 11.21
CA ASN A 97 29.86 5.19 11.56
C ASN A 97 28.44 5.13 12.16
N PHE A 98 28.04 3.97 12.72
CA PHE A 98 26.62 3.65 12.99
C PHE A 98 25.88 4.55 14.01
N VAL A 99 26.58 5.35 14.83
CA VAL A 99 25.96 6.01 16.00
C VAL A 99 25.72 7.53 15.87
N PRO A 100 26.57 8.36 15.25
CA PRO A 100 26.35 9.81 15.21
C PRO A 100 25.23 10.25 14.25
N GLU A 101 24.94 9.50 13.18
CA GLU A 101 24.04 9.92 12.11
C GLU A 101 22.59 9.41 12.24
N PHE A 102 22.33 8.46 13.14
CA PHE A 102 21.00 7.86 13.27
C PHE A 102 19.96 8.85 13.81
N THR A 103 20.31 9.59 14.87
CA THR A 103 19.44 10.61 15.47
C THR A 103 19.05 11.73 14.50
N PRO A 104 19.97 12.38 13.76
CA PRO A 104 19.59 13.38 12.76
C PRO A 104 18.86 12.77 11.55
N TYR A 105 19.13 11.51 11.19
CA TYR A 105 18.36 10.81 10.17
C TYR A 105 16.90 10.62 10.58
N LEU A 106 16.64 10.12 11.79
CA LEU A 106 15.28 9.93 12.30
C LEU A 106 14.49 11.24 12.39
N LYS A 107 15.12 12.35 12.81
CA LYS A 107 14.47 13.66 12.79
C LYS A 107 14.03 14.09 11.39
N ARG A 108 14.85 13.82 10.37
CA ARG A 108 14.47 14.07 8.97
C ARG A 108 13.35 13.14 8.52
N PHE A 109 13.42 11.86 8.90
CA PHE A 109 12.39 10.88 8.59
C PHE A 109 11.04 11.23 9.21
N GLU A 110 11.01 11.74 10.45
CA GLU A 110 9.81 12.25 11.10
C GLU A 110 9.18 13.39 10.29
N GLY A 111 9.99 14.36 9.83
CA GLY A 111 9.54 15.43 8.95
C GLY A 111 8.93 14.90 7.64
N TYR A 112 9.60 13.93 7.00
CA TYR A 112 9.06 13.28 5.80
C TYR A 112 7.76 12.54 6.06
N MET A 113 7.65 11.81 7.18
CA MET A 113 6.42 11.09 7.53
C MET A 113 5.23 12.03 7.72
N SER A 114 5.44 13.22 8.27
CA SER A 114 4.40 14.24 8.36
C SER A 114 3.94 14.72 6.97
N GLN A 115 4.88 15.03 6.07
CA GLN A 115 4.56 15.44 4.70
C GLN A 115 3.83 14.33 3.93
N ILE A 116 4.25 13.09 4.14
CA ILE A 116 3.65 11.91 3.51
C ILE A 116 2.20 11.73 3.96
N LYS A 117 1.93 11.91 5.25
CA LYS A 117 0.55 11.85 5.78
C LYS A 117 -0.34 12.90 5.14
N GLU A 118 0.14 14.14 5.03
CA GLU A 118 -0.58 15.23 4.36
C GLU A 118 -0.87 14.90 2.90
N ASN A 119 0.12 14.40 2.15
CA ASN A 119 -0.06 13.98 0.76
C ASN A 119 -1.10 12.87 0.61
N ILE A 120 -1.10 11.89 1.52
CA ILE A 120 -2.08 10.81 1.55
C ILE A 120 -3.48 11.38 1.81
N GLU A 121 -3.63 12.28 2.77
CA GLU A 121 -4.90 12.93 3.09
C GLU A 121 -5.43 13.73 1.89
N MET A 122 -4.58 14.55 1.26
CA MET A 122 -4.93 15.28 0.04
C MET A 122 -5.34 14.34 -1.10
N SER A 123 -4.65 13.21 -1.28
CA SER A 123 -4.99 12.21 -2.29
C SER A 123 -6.35 11.55 -1.99
N GLN A 124 -6.63 11.26 -0.72
CA GLN A 124 -7.91 10.73 -0.27
C GLN A 124 -9.05 11.72 -0.49
N ASP A 125 -8.84 13.00 -0.18
CA ASP A 125 -9.86 14.04 -0.37
C ASP A 125 -10.17 14.29 -1.84
N ARG A 126 -9.15 14.30 -2.70
CA ARG A 126 -9.34 14.33 -4.17
C ARG A 126 -10.16 13.14 -4.67
N GLN A 127 -9.94 11.94 -4.11
CA GLN A 127 -10.73 10.75 -4.46
C GLN A 127 -12.18 10.88 -3.98
N LYS A 128 -12.41 11.40 -2.76
CA LYS A 128 -13.76 11.63 -2.23
C LYS A 128 -14.54 12.61 -3.10
N THR A 129 -13.95 13.75 -3.45
CA THR A 129 -14.62 14.77 -4.29
C THR A 129 -14.94 14.21 -5.67
N HIS A 130 -14.01 13.48 -6.29
CA HIS A 130 -14.26 12.84 -7.59
C HIS A 130 -15.41 11.82 -7.52
N MET A 131 -15.47 10.98 -6.47
CA MET A 131 -16.58 10.04 -6.29
C MET A 131 -17.92 10.74 -6.07
N GLN A 132 -17.95 11.85 -5.33
CA GLN A 132 -19.16 12.63 -5.10
C GLN A 132 -19.71 13.24 -6.41
N ILE A 133 -18.82 13.80 -7.24
CA ILE A 133 -19.20 14.36 -8.56
C ILE A 133 -19.78 13.27 -9.45
N ASN A 134 -19.07 12.15 -9.60
CA ASN A 134 -19.54 11.02 -10.43
C ASN A 134 -20.89 10.48 -9.96
N HIS A 135 -21.13 10.44 -8.64
CA HIS A 135 -22.42 10.02 -8.10
C HIS A 135 -23.54 11.01 -8.44
N ALA A 136 -23.28 12.32 -8.32
CA ALA A 136 -24.24 13.35 -8.69
C ALA A 136 -24.61 13.29 -10.18
N ASP A 137 -23.62 13.09 -11.06
CA ASP A 137 -23.83 12.97 -12.51
C ASP A 137 -24.66 11.74 -12.88
N GLN A 138 -24.43 10.60 -12.22
CA GLN A 138 -25.27 9.40 -12.41
C GLN A 138 -26.73 9.65 -11.98
N VAL A 139 -26.94 10.30 -10.84
CA VAL A 139 -28.28 10.62 -10.34
C VAL A 139 -29.01 11.58 -11.28
N LEU A 140 -28.31 12.60 -11.80
CA LEU A 140 -28.85 13.52 -12.79
C LEU A 140 -29.23 12.80 -14.09
N THR A 141 -28.35 11.93 -14.58
CA THR A 141 -28.57 11.13 -15.80
C THR A 141 -29.81 10.24 -15.67
N ILE A 142 -29.95 9.53 -14.55
CA ILE A 142 -31.10 8.67 -14.27
C ILE A 142 -32.38 9.50 -14.16
N LYS A 143 -32.35 10.64 -13.48
CA LYS A 143 -33.51 11.53 -13.39
C LYS A 143 -33.95 12.04 -14.76
N LEU A 144 -33.01 12.46 -15.61
CA LEU A 144 -33.31 12.90 -16.97
C LEU A 144 -33.94 11.77 -17.81
N LEU A 145 -33.40 10.55 -17.73
CA LEU A 145 -33.98 9.36 -18.39
C LEU A 145 -35.41 9.05 -17.93
N ILE A 146 -35.74 9.28 -16.65
CA ILE A 146 -37.09 9.07 -16.11
C ILE A 146 -38.05 10.19 -16.53
N TRP A 147 -37.57 11.43 -16.67
CA TRP A 147 -38.42 12.59 -16.99
C TRP A 147 -38.67 12.79 -18.49
N TYR A 148 -37.76 12.31 -19.34
CA TYR A 148 -37.85 12.45 -20.80
C TYR A 148 -38.13 11.12 -21.53
N GLY A 149 -38.44 10.05 -20.79
CA GLY A 149 -38.76 8.70 -21.30
C GLY A 149 -40.22 8.31 -21.12
#